data_AF-A0A7J2KBP4-F1
#
_entry.id   AF-A0A7J2KBP4-F1
#
_cell.length_a   1.000
_cell.length_b   1.000
_cell.length_c   1.000
_cell.angle_alpha   90.00
_cell.angle_beta   90.00
_cell.angle_gamma   90.00
#
_symmetry.space_group_name_H-M   'P 1'
#
loop_
_entity.id
_entity.type
_entity.pdbx_description
1 polymer ?
#
loop_
_entity_poly.entity_id
_entity_poly.type
_entity_poly.pdbx_seq_one_letter_code
_entity_poly.pdbx_strand_id
1 'polypeptide(L)'
;MVNVDEVVDKIVGVFSKFIDNDDIENGNRYLLASIETLIYEYIAGMIDSQELSEIARKLRDKIVEGPAYANPFIMEVLGILEEKVDEESINEALEKTRRLHMEERLDRLEV
;
A
#
# COMPACT_ATOMS: atom_id res chain seq x y z
N MET A 1 -6.14 12.14 14.77
CA MET A 1 -4.99 12.48 13.92
C MET A 1 -3.94 11.42 14.11
N VAL A 2 -3.74 10.61 13.08
CA VAL A 2 -2.73 9.56 13.04
C VAL A 2 -1.36 10.20 12.81
N ASN A 3 -0.32 9.60 13.40
CA ASN A 3 1.04 9.97 13.09
C ASN A 3 1.45 9.32 11.76
N VAL A 4 1.26 10.05 10.66
CA VAL A 4 1.51 9.57 9.29
C VAL A 4 2.93 9.02 9.12
N ASP A 5 3.95 9.70 9.66
CA ASP A 5 5.34 9.24 9.52
C ASP A 5 5.58 7.91 10.23
N GLU A 6 5.02 7.74 11.43
CA GLU A 6 5.15 6.49 12.19
C GLU A 6 4.47 5.31 11.50
N VAL A 7 3.30 5.53 10.89
CA VAL A 7 2.60 4.51 10.10
C VAL A 7 3.42 4.10 8.89
N VAL A 8 3.90 5.08 8.12
CA VAL A 8 4.71 4.84 6.91
C VAL A 8 6.01 4.12 7.27
N ASP A 9 6.72 4.57 8.30
CA ASP A 9 8.00 3.98 8.74
C ASP A 9 7.82 2.53 9.20
N LYS A 10 6.73 2.23 9.89
CA LYS A 10 6.39 0.87 10.30
C LYS A 10 6.16 -0.03 9.08
N ILE A 11 5.32 0.41 8.13
CA ILE A 11 5.00 -0.38 6.94
C ILE A 11 6.25 -0.62 6.09
N VAL A 12 7.00 0.44 5.77
CA VAL A 12 8.24 0.33 4.99
C VAL A 12 9.26 -0.55 5.72
N GLY A 13 9.43 -0.38 7.03
CA GLY A 13 10.39 -1.16 7.81
C GLY A 13 10.08 -2.66 7.84
N VAL A 14 8.81 -3.05 7.91
CA VAL A 14 8.42 -4.48 7.82
C VAL A 14 8.55 -4.99 6.39
N PHE A 15 8.12 -4.21 5.40
CA PHE A 15 8.28 -4.55 3.99
C PHE A 15 9.76 -4.79 3.64
N SER A 16 10.65 -3.85 3.98
CA SER A 16 12.10 -3.97 3.78
C SER A 16 12.68 -5.23 4.41
N LYS A 17 12.24 -5.62 5.62
CA LYS A 17 12.72 -6.85 6.26
C LYS A 17 12.37 -8.12 5.46
N PHE A 18 11.21 -8.15 4.79
CA PHE A 18 10.91 -9.27 3.89
C PHE A 18 11.81 -9.27 2.66
N ILE A 19 12.01 -8.09 2.04
CA ILE A 19 12.86 -7.94 0.86
C ILE A 19 14.32 -8.30 1.17
N ASP A 20 14.86 -7.85 2.30
CA ASP A 20 16.23 -8.16 2.76
C ASP A 20 16.46 -9.67 2.97
N ASN A 21 15.38 -10.44 3.19
CA ASN A 21 15.41 -11.90 3.32
C ASN A 21 15.05 -12.63 2.01
N ASP A 22 15.01 -11.94 0.88
CA ASP A 22 14.61 -12.46 -0.44
C ASP A 22 13.17 -13.04 -0.47
N ASP A 23 12.33 -12.64 0.49
CA ASP A 23 10.94 -13.06 0.62
C ASP A 23 9.99 -12.02 0.01
N ILE A 24 10.16 -11.79 -1.29
CA ILE A 24 9.49 -10.72 -2.04
C ILE A 24 7.96 -10.94 -2.05
N GLU A 25 7.51 -12.19 -2.10
CA GLU A 25 6.09 -12.51 -2.09
C GLU A 25 5.44 -12.08 -0.78
N ASN A 26 5.98 -12.48 0.38
CA ASN A 26 5.40 -12.10 1.66
C ASN A 26 5.54 -10.61 1.94
N GLY A 27 6.62 -9.97 1.46
CA GLY A 27 6.73 -8.51 1.47
C GLY A 27 5.56 -7.84 0.76
N ASN A 28 5.26 -8.26 -0.46
CA ASN A 28 4.14 -7.71 -1.22
C ASN A 28 2.78 -8.03 -0.61
N ARG A 29 2.57 -9.25 -0.07
CA ARG A 29 1.34 -9.59 0.67
C ARG A 29 1.15 -8.71 1.90
N TYR A 30 2.22 -8.47 2.66
CA TYR A 30 2.20 -7.57 3.81
C TYR A 30 1.86 -6.14 3.41
N LEU A 31 2.49 -5.62 2.35
CA LEU A 31 2.23 -4.26 1.87
C LEU A 31 0.78 -4.11 1.42
N LEU A 32 0.25 -5.06 0.63
CA LEU A 32 -1.14 -5.06 0.18
C LEU A 32 -2.13 -5.08 1.36
N ALA A 33 -1.92 -5.96 2.33
CA ALA A 33 -2.77 -6.05 3.52
C ALA A 33 -2.73 -4.76 4.37
N SER A 34 -1.57 -4.11 4.43
CA SER A 34 -1.42 -2.84 5.14
C SER A 34 -2.20 -1.71 4.45
N ILE A 35 -2.16 -1.64 3.12
CA ILE A 35 -2.93 -0.68 2.32
C ILE A 35 -4.44 -0.93 2.48
N GLU A 36 -4.87 -2.19 2.40
CA GLU A 36 -6.27 -2.56 2.62
C GLU A 36 -6.76 -2.12 4.00
N THR A 37 -5.94 -2.33 5.04
CA THR A 37 -6.24 -1.90 6.40
C THR A 37 -6.44 -0.38 6.47
N LEU A 38 -5.56 0.40 5.85
CA LEU A 38 -5.67 1.86 5.82
C LEU A 38 -6.95 2.32 5.12
N ILE A 39 -7.34 1.66 4.02
CA ILE A 39 -8.62 1.95 3.35
C ILE A 39 -9.80 1.71 4.31
N TYR A 40 -9.79 0.62 5.06
CA TYR A 40 -10.86 0.33 6.03
C TYR A 40 -10.84 1.28 7.24
N GLU A 41 -9.66 1.73 7.69
CA GLU A 41 -9.55 2.76 8.73
C GLU A 41 -10.15 4.09 8.27
N TYR A 42 -9.95 4.47 7.00
CA TYR A 42 -10.61 5.63 6.40
C TYR A 42 -12.14 5.45 6.36
N ILE A 43 -12.63 4.30 5.89
CA ILE A 43 -14.07 4.00 5.85
C ILE A 43 -14.69 4.05 7.25
N ALA A 44 -13.95 3.64 8.27
CA ALA A 44 -14.38 3.69 9.67
C ALA A 44 -14.29 5.09 10.30
N GLY A 45 -13.72 6.08 9.60
CA GLY A 45 -13.52 7.44 10.10
C GLY A 45 -12.38 7.58 11.12
N MET A 46 -11.45 6.61 11.14
CA MET A 46 -10.28 6.64 12.02
C MET A 46 -9.14 7.49 11.46
N ILE A 47 -9.07 7.59 10.14
CA ILE A 47 -8.21 8.53 9.41
C ILE A 47 -9.05 9.33 8.42
N ASP A 48 -8.66 10.56 8.15
CA ASP A 48 -9.30 11.40 7.14
C ASP A 48 -8.69 11.23 5.74
N SER A 49 -9.31 11.86 4.74
CA SER A 49 -8.88 11.76 3.34
C SER A 49 -7.48 12.35 3.08
N GLN A 50 -7.12 13.40 3.81
CA GLN A 50 -5.80 14.04 3.70
C GLN A 50 -4.73 13.13 4.31
N GLU A 51 -5.01 12.51 5.45
CA GLU A 51 -4.14 11.53 6.10
C GLU A 51 -3.90 10.31 5.19
N LEU A 52 -4.95 9.73 4.60
CA LEU A 52 -4.81 8.57 3.71
C LEU A 52 -4.01 8.90 2.44
N SER A 53 -4.30 10.03 1.79
CA SER A 53 -3.58 10.49 0.60
C SER A 53 -2.10 10.72 0.90
N GLU A 54 -1.79 11.37 2.03
CA GLU A 54 -0.41 11.64 2.44
C GLU A 54 0.35 10.35 2.81
N ILE A 55 -0.31 9.39 3.47
CA ILE A 55 0.26 8.07 3.74
C ILE A 55 0.59 7.36 2.42
N ALA A 56 -0.35 7.35 1.46
CA ALA A 56 -0.16 6.69 0.17
C ALA A 56 1.02 7.29 -0.61
N ARG A 57 1.08 8.62 -0.69
CA ARG A 57 2.20 9.37 -1.30
C ARG A 57 3.55 8.99 -0.68
N LYS A 58 3.66 9.10 0.64
CA LYS A 58 4.91 8.81 1.37
C LYS A 58 5.32 7.34 1.26
N LEU A 59 4.37 6.41 1.25
CA LEU A 59 4.66 5.00 0.99
C LEU A 59 5.27 4.81 -0.39
N ARG A 60 4.69 5.41 -1.44
CA ARG A 60 5.26 5.32 -2.80
C ARG A 60 6.68 5.88 -2.86
N ASP A 61 6.88 7.08 -2.34
CA ASP A 61 8.19 7.74 -2.32
C ASP A 61 9.24 6.84 -1.64
N LYS A 62 8.97 6.38 -0.41
CA LYS A 62 9.93 5.57 0.35
C LYS A 62 10.18 4.18 -0.23
N ILE A 63 9.18 3.57 -0.86
CA ILE A 63 9.35 2.26 -1.50
C ILE A 63 10.20 2.38 -2.75
N VAL A 64 9.99 3.43 -3.55
CA VAL A 64 10.78 3.71 -4.76
C VAL A 64 12.22 4.06 -4.42
N GLU A 65 12.44 4.88 -3.38
CA GLU A 65 13.78 5.25 -2.92
C GLU A 65 14.49 4.12 -2.13
N GLY A 66 13.73 3.22 -1.51
CA GLY A 66 14.22 2.22 -0.58
C GLY A 66 14.36 0.82 -1.21
N PRO A 67 13.72 -0.22 -0.63
CA PRO A 67 13.97 -1.61 -1.00
C PRO A 67 13.71 -1.89 -2.48
N ALA A 68 12.89 -1.09 -3.18
CA ALA A 68 12.28 -1.45 -4.46
C ALA A 68 11.58 -2.82 -4.36
N TYR A 69 11.16 -3.45 -5.46
CA TYR A 69 10.43 -4.74 -5.49
C TYR A 69 8.97 -4.75 -5.05
N ALA A 70 8.37 -3.59 -4.76
CA ALA A 70 6.92 -3.53 -4.67
C ALA A 70 6.28 -3.89 -6.02
N ASN A 71 5.23 -4.69 -5.96
CA ASN A 71 4.46 -5.11 -7.11
C ASN A 71 3.85 -3.87 -7.81
N PRO A 72 3.99 -3.72 -9.14
CA PRO A 72 3.50 -2.54 -9.85
C PRO A 72 2.00 -2.26 -9.64
N PHE A 73 1.18 -3.29 -9.48
CA PHE A 73 -0.25 -3.12 -9.24
C PHE A 73 -0.55 -2.64 -7.81
N ILE A 74 0.29 -2.99 -6.83
CA ILE A 74 0.21 -2.41 -5.48
C ILE A 74 0.58 -0.92 -5.55
N MET A 75 1.60 -0.56 -6.34
CA MET A 75 1.98 0.83 -6.57
C MET A 75 0.88 1.62 -7.30
N GLU A 76 0.10 0.97 -8.16
CA GLU A 76 -1.09 1.55 -8.80
C GLU A 76 -2.19 1.86 -7.77
N VAL A 77 -2.47 0.93 -6.83
CA VAL A 77 -3.42 1.18 -5.74
C VAL A 77 -2.99 2.39 -4.91
N LEU A 78 -1.71 2.48 -4.55
CA LEU A 78 -1.19 3.66 -3.85
C LEU A 78 -1.33 4.94 -4.70
N GLY A 79 -1.16 4.87 -6.02
CA GLY A 79 -1.31 6.00 -6.93
C GLY A 79 -2.74 6.56 -6.95
N ILE A 80 -3.74 5.67 -6.95
CA ILE A 80 -5.16 6.05 -6.84
C ILE A 80 -5.40 6.82 -5.54
N LEU A 81 -4.94 6.27 -4.42
CA LEU A 81 -5.12 6.86 -3.09
C LEU A 81 -4.36 8.18 -2.91
N GLU A 82 -3.19 8.31 -3.54
CA GLU A 82 -2.43 9.57 -3.56
C GLU A 82 -3.18 10.66 -4.32
N GLU A 83 -3.68 10.35 -5.52
CA GLU A 83 -4.32 11.34 -6.41
C GLU A 83 -5.61 11.91 -5.79
N LYS A 84 -6.44 11.04 -5.22
CA LYS A 84 -7.72 11.43 -4.63
C LYS A 84 -8.23 10.39 -3.64
N VAL A 85 -8.90 10.87 -2.59
CA VAL A 85 -9.60 10.01 -1.63
C VAL A 85 -11.06 10.44 -1.53
N ASP A 86 -11.92 9.72 -2.23
CA ASP A 86 -13.37 9.84 -2.28
C ASP A 86 -14.03 8.48 -2.51
N GLU A 87 -15.35 8.43 -2.64
CA GLU A 87 -16.07 7.16 -2.79
C GLU A 87 -15.66 6.38 -4.05
N GLU A 88 -15.41 7.05 -5.16
CA GLU A 88 -15.05 6.42 -6.44
C GLU A 88 -13.64 5.80 -6.37
N SER A 89 -12.65 6.58 -5.95
CA SER A 89 -11.26 6.15 -5.80
C SER A 89 -11.09 5.04 -4.77
N ILE A 90 -11.82 5.08 -3.64
CA ILE A 90 -11.80 4.02 -2.64
C ILE A 90 -12.39 2.71 -3.18
N ASN A 91 -13.50 2.77 -3.91
CA ASN A 91 -14.08 1.58 -4.52
C ASN A 91 -13.15 0.95 -5.56
N GLU A 92 -12.49 1.78 -6.38
CA GLU A 92 -11.49 1.33 -7.34
C GLU A 92 -10.28 0.67 -6.66
N ALA A 93 -9.73 1.33 -5.63
CA ALA A 93 -8.61 0.82 -4.85
C ALA A 93 -8.93 -0.53 -4.19
N LEU A 94 -10.12 -0.68 -3.61
CA LEU A 94 -10.59 -1.94 -3.02
C LEU A 94 -10.81 -3.03 -4.06
N GLU A 95 -11.35 -2.70 -5.24
CA GLU A 95 -11.52 -3.67 -6.32
C GLU A 95 -10.17 -4.24 -6.77
N LYS A 96 -9.19 -3.37 -7.01
CA LYS A 96 -7.82 -3.79 -7.36
C LYS A 96 -7.18 -4.60 -6.24
N THR A 97 -7.34 -4.18 -4.98
CA THR A 97 -6.82 -4.91 -3.82
C THR A 97 -7.40 -6.31 -3.73
N ARG A 98 -8.72 -6.48 -3.92
CA ARG A 98 -9.38 -7.81 -3.96
C ARG A 98 -8.85 -8.68 -5.08
N ARG A 99 -8.62 -8.12 -6.28
CA ARG A 99 -8.03 -8.85 -7.41
C ARG A 99 -6.63 -9.34 -7.07
N LEU A 100 -5.79 -8.48 -6.48
CA LEU A 100 -4.42 -8.83 -6.08
C LEU A 100 -4.37 -9.92 -5.01
N HIS A 101 -5.31 -9.96 -4.08
CA HIS A 101 -5.40 -11.06 -3.11
C HIS A 101 -5.74 -12.41 -3.72
N MET A 102 -6.41 -12.43 -4.89
CA MET A 102 -6.73 -13.65 -5.63
C MET A 102 -5.57 -14.15 -6.51
N GLU A 103 -4.51 -13.35 -6.68
CA GLU A 103 -3.34 -13.73 -7.46
C GLU A 103 -2.54 -14.83 -6.73
N GLU A 104 -2.08 -15.83 -7.49
CA GLU A 104 -1.26 -16.91 -6.94
C GLU A 104 0.12 -16.42 -6.47
N ARG A 105 0.65 -15.37 -7.10
CA ARG A 105 1.99 -14.80 -6.83
C ARG A 105 2.01 -13.29 -6.96
N LEU A 106 2.82 -12.63 -6.12
CA LEU A 106 3.00 -11.17 -6.10
C LEU A 106 4.46 -10.71 -6.23
N ASP A 107 5.39 -11.64 -6.41
CA ASP A 107 6.84 -11.40 -6.33
C ASP A 107 7.45 -10.67 -7.54
N ARG A 108 6.72 -10.64 -8.67
CA ARG A 108 6.76 -9.66 -9.77
C ARG A 108 6.04 -10.29 -10.95
N LEU A 109 4.90 -9.73 -11.34
CA LEU A 109 4.32 -10.04 -12.65
C LEU A 109 5.16 -9.28 -13.68
N GLU A 110 6.01 -9.99 -14.43
CA GLU A 110 6.58 -9.45 -15.67
C GLU A 110 5.43 -9.05 -16.60
N VAL A 111 5.55 -7.87 -17.22
CA VAL A 111 4.76 -7.51 -18.40
C VAL A 111 5.33 -8.26 -19.60
#